data_AF-A0A7J4B1E8-F1
#
_entry.id   AF-A0A7J4B1E8-F1
#
_cell.length_a   1.000
_cell.length_b   1.000
_cell.length_c   1.000
_cell.angle_alpha   90.00
_cell.angle_beta   90.00
_cell.angle_gamma   90.00
#
_symmetry.space_group_name_H-M   'P 1'
#
loop_
_entity.id
_entity.type
_entity.pdbx_description
1 polymer ?
#
loop_
_entity_poly.entity_id
_entity_poly.type
_entity_poly.pdbx_seq_one_letter_code
_entity_poly.pdbx_strand_id
1 'polypeptide(L)'
;MEVDWMKNGDLVALIIISVLLVSAVTPVFADEIGAQANIPKPVIKTLHIVGKGIAVSQTDLSDFKIITIGIARVIARIGNESSELMVGLLFLDKDRYRLKNVEAGNGTFSADVYRNDTDVGSINANLIEREGKDVWIGELTIDDKTYNIYVFEPHRKMNKFEIRDKVSNYCRAHHEEANCSGKIDEYCENNPTDQRCIALLKNFCKNNLDDVRCRA
;
A
#
# COMPACT_ATOMS: atom_id res chain seq x y z
N MET A 1 -18.58 0.58 25.26
CA MET A 1 -18.41 -0.85 24.94
C MET A 1 -17.57 -0.90 23.68
N GLU A 2 -16.26 -0.93 23.85
CA GLU A 2 -15.28 -0.83 22.76
C GLU A 2 -15.04 -2.26 22.25
N VAL A 3 -15.52 -2.56 21.05
CA VAL A 3 -15.44 -3.92 20.51
C VAL A 3 -14.11 -4.10 19.80
N ASP A 4 -13.21 -4.82 20.47
CA ASP A 4 -11.84 -5.13 20.04
C ASP A 4 -11.85 -6.20 18.94
N TRP A 5 -12.19 -5.81 17.70
CA TRP A 5 -12.34 -6.73 16.56
C TRP A 5 -11.03 -7.08 15.80
N MET A 6 -9.87 -6.58 16.20
CA MET A 6 -8.71 -6.51 15.28
C MET A 6 -7.37 -6.98 15.87
N LYS A 7 -7.27 -8.21 16.39
CA LYS A 7 -6.01 -8.65 17.02
C LYS A 7 -5.25 -9.81 16.40
N ASN A 8 -5.78 -10.53 15.40
CA ASN A 8 -4.97 -11.56 14.71
C ASN A 8 -5.29 -11.74 13.22
N GLY A 9 -6.53 -11.48 12.77
CA GLY A 9 -6.92 -11.66 11.37
C GLY A 9 -6.26 -10.66 10.41
N ASP A 10 -6.05 -9.42 10.85
CA ASP A 10 -5.57 -8.34 9.96
C ASP A 10 -4.10 -8.48 9.58
N LEU A 11 -3.27 -9.06 10.47
CA LEU A 11 -1.88 -9.32 10.16
C LEU A 11 -1.74 -10.38 9.05
N VAL A 12 -2.58 -11.42 9.09
CA VAL A 12 -2.61 -12.48 8.08
C VAL A 12 -3.12 -11.93 6.75
N ALA A 13 -4.16 -11.08 6.76
CA ALA A 13 -4.66 -10.42 5.56
C ALA A 13 -3.60 -9.53 4.89
N LEU A 14 -2.87 -8.74 5.69
CA LEU A 14 -1.74 -7.92 5.22
C LEU A 14 -0.61 -8.75 4.60
N ILE A 15 -0.25 -9.88 5.23
CA ILE A 15 0.77 -10.80 4.70
C ILE A 15 0.30 -11.43 3.37
N ILE A 16 -0.96 -11.86 3.29
CA ILE A 16 -1.53 -12.44 2.06
C ILE A 16 -1.55 -11.40 0.93
N ILE A 17 -1.99 -10.18 1.21
CA ILE A 17 -2.04 -9.10 0.20
C ILE A 17 -0.63 -8.75 -0.29
N SER A 18 0.34 -8.61 0.61
CA SER A 18 1.73 -8.33 0.23
C SER A 18 2.35 -9.45 -0.61
N VAL A 19 2.09 -10.72 -0.30
CA VAL A 19 2.53 -11.86 -1.13
C VAL A 19 1.85 -11.87 -2.50
N LEU A 20 0.55 -11.57 -2.55
CA LEU A 20 -0.21 -11.55 -3.80
C LEU A 20 0.12 -10.35 -4.70
N LEU A 21 0.50 -9.21 -4.11
CA LEU A 21 0.98 -8.04 -4.87
C LEU A 21 2.26 -8.39 -5.64
N VAL A 22 3.18 -9.11 -5.00
CA VAL A 22 4.41 -9.60 -5.65
C VAL A 22 4.09 -10.57 -6.81
N SER A 23 3.04 -11.38 -6.68
CA SER A 23 2.63 -12.33 -7.72
C SER A 23 1.84 -11.71 -8.88
N ALA A 24 1.32 -10.48 -8.73
CA ALA A 24 0.56 -9.81 -9.78
C ALA A 24 1.45 -9.14 -10.84
N VAL A 25 2.75 -8.98 -10.54
CA VAL A 25 3.74 -8.37 -11.43
C VAL A 25 4.50 -9.42 -12.25
N THR A 26 4.15 -10.71 -12.18
CA THR A 26 4.72 -11.70 -13.11
C THR A 26 4.01 -11.55 -14.45
N PRO A 27 4.68 -11.07 -15.50
CA PRO A 27 4.11 -11.04 -16.83
C PRO A 27 3.87 -12.45 -17.37
N VAL A 28 2.98 -12.52 -18.35
CA VAL A 28 2.56 -13.63 -19.21
C VAL A 28 3.72 -14.20 -20.07
N PHE A 29 4.98 -14.05 -19.65
CA PHE A 29 6.16 -14.51 -20.40
C PHE A 29 6.55 -15.97 -20.11
N ALA A 30 5.66 -16.77 -19.50
CA ALA A 30 5.96 -18.15 -19.17
C ALA A 30 5.89 -19.13 -20.37
N ASP A 31 5.31 -18.73 -21.52
CA ASP A 31 5.05 -19.66 -22.62
C ASP A 31 6.11 -19.72 -23.74
N GLU A 32 7.09 -18.81 -23.79
CA GLU A 32 8.12 -18.85 -24.86
C GLU A 32 9.57 -19.02 -24.38
N ILE A 33 9.83 -18.99 -23.07
CA ILE A 33 11.20 -19.13 -22.58
C ILE A 33 11.27 -20.37 -21.69
N GLY A 34 11.60 -21.50 -22.33
CA GLY A 34 12.08 -22.71 -21.70
C GLY A 34 13.44 -22.48 -21.02
N ALA A 35 13.47 -21.61 -20.03
CA ALA A 35 14.55 -21.45 -19.07
C ALA A 35 13.96 -20.76 -17.85
N GLN A 36 14.16 -21.35 -16.67
CA GLN A 36 14.02 -20.67 -15.39
C GLN A 36 15.02 -19.51 -15.32
N ALA A 37 14.76 -18.43 -16.06
CA ALA A 37 15.41 -17.17 -15.84
C ALA A 37 15.05 -16.75 -14.42
N ASN A 38 16.06 -16.49 -13.61
CA ASN A 38 15.92 -16.02 -12.25
C ASN A 38 15.39 -14.58 -12.30
N ILE A 39 14.10 -14.42 -12.64
CA ILE A 39 13.45 -13.11 -12.74
C ILE A 39 13.51 -12.50 -11.35
N PRO A 40 14.21 -11.35 -11.18
CA PRO A 40 14.33 -10.72 -9.87
C PRO A 40 12.93 -10.41 -9.35
N LYS A 41 12.62 -10.89 -8.13
CA LYS A 41 11.33 -10.63 -7.51
C LYS A 41 11.12 -9.12 -7.35
N PRO A 42 9.94 -8.57 -7.69
CA PRO A 42 9.65 -7.16 -7.48
C PRO A 42 9.70 -6.85 -5.97
N VAL A 43 10.23 -5.68 -5.64
CA VAL A 43 10.40 -5.23 -4.24
C VAL A 43 9.42 -4.09 -3.95
N ILE A 44 8.65 -4.20 -2.88
CA ILE A 44 7.76 -3.12 -2.43
C ILE A 44 8.63 -2.00 -1.86
N LYS A 45 8.57 -0.81 -2.48
CA LYS A 45 9.24 0.40 -2.04
C LYS A 45 8.41 1.13 -0.98
N THR A 46 7.13 1.34 -1.27
CA THR A 46 6.21 2.09 -0.42
C THR A 46 4.80 1.51 -0.51
N LEU A 47 4.10 1.43 0.62
CA LEU A 47 2.66 1.16 0.66
C LEU A 47 1.93 2.50 0.62
N HIS A 48 1.02 2.67 -0.35
CA HIS A 48 0.33 3.93 -0.55
C HIS A 48 -1.07 3.91 0.06
N ILE A 49 -1.83 2.83 -0.17
CA ILE A 49 -3.15 2.61 0.45
C ILE A 49 -3.21 1.16 0.90
N VAL A 50 -3.59 0.91 2.15
CA VAL A 50 -4.01 -0.44 2.57
C VAL A 50 -5.20 -0.32 3.50
N GLY A 51 -6.33 -0.89 3.11
CA GLY A 51 -7.54 -0.73 3.90
C GLY A 51 -8.61 -1.76 3.64
N LYS A 52 -9.61 -1.75 4.52
CA LYS A 52 -10.79 -2.61 4.44
C LYS A 52 -12.04 -1.78 4.70
N GLY A 53 -13.14 -2.13 4.06
CA GLY A 53 -14.39 -1.42 4.26
C GLY A 53 -15.56 -2.04 3.53
N ILE A 54 -16.48 -1.18 3.08
CA ILE A 54 -17.71 -1.59 2.39
C ILE A 54 -17.84 -0.89 1.05
N ALA A 55 -18.41 -1.60 0.09
CA ALA A 55 -18.87 -1.08 -1.20
C ALA A 55 -20.39 -1.30 -1.26
N VAL A 56 -21.17 -0.24 -1.39
CA VAL A 56 -22.64 -0.28 -1.36
C VAL A 56 -23.17 0.14 -2.72
N SER A 57 -24.00 -0.69 -3.35
CA SER A 57 -24.61 -0.35 -4.65
C SER A 57 -25.40 0.94 -4.56
N GLN A 58 -25.27 1.79 -5.58
CA GLN A 58 -26.00 3.06 -5.65
C GLN A 58 -27.50 2.85 -5.93
N THR A 59 -27.90 1.70 -6.45
CA THR A 59 -29.29 1.40 -6.83
C THR A 59 -30.00 0.47 -5.85
N ASP A 60 -29.26 -0.36 -5.11
CA ASP A 60 -29.80 -1.31 -4.14
C ASP A 60 -28.94 -1.35 -2.88
N LEU A 61 -29.41 -0.75 -1.79
CA LEU A 61 -28.68 -0.71 -0.52
C LEU A 61 -28.48 -2.08 0.13
N SER A 62 -29.22 -3.10 -0.31
CA SER A 62 -29.03 -4.48 0.14
C SER A 62 -27.92 -5.21 -0.61
N ASP A 63 -27.51 -4.72 -1.79
CA ASP A 63 -26.32 -5.18 -2.52
C ASP A 63 -25.08 -4.42 -2.01
N PHE A 64 -24.52 -4.92 -0.90
CA PHE A 64 -23.24 -4.46 -0.39
C PHE A 64 -22.20 -5.58 -0.37
N LYS A 65 -20.94 -5.18 -0.51
CA LYS A 65 -19.79 -6.08 -0.57
C LYS A 65 -18.70 -5.62 0.38
N ILE A 66 -17.92 -6.56 0.90
CA ILE A 66 -16.71 -6.24 1.67
C ILE A 66 -15.59 -5.93 0.71
N ILE A 67 -15.05 -4.71 0.77
CA ILE A 67 -13.91 -4.29 -0.03
C ILE A 67 -12.62 -4.39 0.79
N THR A 68 -11.57 -4.94 0.20
CA THR A 68 -10.20 -4.88 0.74
C THR A 68 -9.28 -4.42 -0.38
N ILE A 69 -8.49 -3.39 -0.13
CA ILE A 69 -7.63 -2.77 -1.13
C ILE A 69 -6.21 -2.62 -0.61
N GLY A 70 -5.24 -2.87 -1.47
CA GLY A 70 -3.83 -2.63 -1.22
C GLY A 70 -3.17 -2.07 -2.47
N ILE A 71 -2.63 -0.86 -2.39
CA ILE A 71 -1.87 -0.17 -3.44
C ILE A 71 -0.45 0.04 -2.93
N ALA A 72 0.52 -0.36 -3.75
CA ALA A 72 1.93 -0.28 -3.45
C ALA A 72 2.72 0.22 -4.65
N ARG A 73 3.77 0.98 -4.34
CA ARG A 73 4.82 1.35 -5.27
C ARG A 73 5.89 0.27 -5.22
N VAL A 74 6.09 -0.41 -6.35
CA VAL A 74 7.00 -1.54 -6.49
C VAL A 74 8.13 -1.20 -7.46
N ILE A 75 9.32 -1.70 -7.17
CA ILE A 75 10.46 -1.68 -8.10
C ILE A 75 10.52 -3.06 -8.75
N ALA A 76 10.29 -3.11 -10.04
CA ALA A 76 10.43 -4.31 -10.86
C ALA A 76 11.70 -4.19 -11.73
N ARG A 77 12.44 -5.29 -11.87
CA ARG A 77 13.57 -5.37 -12.81
C ARG A 77 13.10 -6.08 -14.07
N ILE A 78 13.12 -5.38 -15.20
CA ILE A 78 12.78 -5.92 -16.51
C ILE A 78 14.06 -5.84 -17.34
N GLY A 79 14.72 -7.00 -17.55
CA GLY A 79 16.07 -7.03 -18.11
C GLY A 79 17.09 -6.37 -17.17
N ASN A 80 17.86 -5.41 -17.71
CA ASN A 80 18.87 -4.65 -16.95
C ASN A 80 18.33 -3.34 -16.36
N GLU A 81 17.07 -3.00 -16.62
CA GLU A 81 16.46 -1.76 -16.16
C GLU A 81 15.56 -2.00 -14.95
N SER A 82 15.57 -1.06 -14.01
CA SER A 82 14.63 -1.02 -12.90
C SER A 82 13.55 0.01 -13.20
N SER A 83 12.30 -0.42 -13.20
CA SER A 83 11.14 0.45 -13.36
C SER A 83 10.35 0.51 -12.07
N GLU A 84 9.89 1.70 -11.73
CA GLU A 84 9.02 1.94 -10.59
C GLU A 84 7.57 1.97 -11.09
N LEU A 85 6.74 1.10 -10.53
CA LEU A 85 5.34 0.92 -10.94
C LEU A 85 4.46 1.07 -9.70
N MET A 86 3.30 1.70 -9.87
CA MET A 86 2.25 1.67 -8.86
C MET A 86 1.26 0.57 -9.25
N VAL A 87 1.12 -0.43 -8.38
CA VAL A 87 0.26 -1.60 -8.59
C VAL A 87 -0.67 -1.74 -7.40
N GLY A 88 -1.87 -2.27 -7.64
CA GLY A 88 -2.78 -2.58 -6.56
C GLY A 88 -3.51 -3.89 -6.73
N LEU A 89 -4.08 -4.34 -5.62
CA LEU A 89 -5.04 -5.43 -5.57
C LEU A 89 -6.29 -4.92 -4.88
N LEU A 90 -7.44 -5.30 -5.45
CA LEU A 90 -8.74 -5.05 -4.87
C LEU A 90 -9.45 -6.41 -4.74
N PHE A 91 -10.02 -6.64 -3.56
CA PHE A 91 -10.89 -7.77 -3.30
C PHE A 91 -12.28 -7.22 -3.03
N LEU A 92 -13.28 -7.81 -3.68
CA LEU A 92 -14.68 -7.52 -3.46
C LEU A 92 -15.36 -8.83 -3.05
N ASP A 93 -15.66 -8.96 -1.77
CA ASP A 93 -15.93 -10.24 -1.10
C ASP A 93 -14.80 -11.26 -1.30
N LYS A 94 -15.01 -12.21 -2.22
CA LYS A 94 -14.05 -13.26 -2.58
C LYS A 94 -13.40 -13.02 -3.95
N ASP A 95 -13.94 -12.08 -4.72
CA ASP A 95 -13.48 -11.81 -6.07
C ASP A 95 -12.23 -10.94 -6.03
N ARG A 96 -11.22 -11.34 -6.80
CA ARG A 96 -9.93 -10.66 -6.87
C ARG A 96 -9.80 -9.88 -8.16
N TYR A 97 -9.34 -8.64 -8.04
CA TYR A 97 -9.07 -7.72 -9.14
C TYR A 97 -7.66 -7.16 -9.03
N ARG A 98 -7.04 -6.90 -10.19
CA ARG A 98 -5.78 -6.17 -10.30
C ARG A 98 -6.09 -4.70 -10.56
N LEU A 99 -5.38 -3.80 -9.89
CA LEU A 99 -5.44 -2.37 -10.17
C LEU A 99 -4.22 -1.98 -11.01
N LYS A 100 -4.48 -1.34 -12.15
CA LYS A 100 -3.46 -0.81 -13.07
C LYS A 100 -3.68 0.70 -13.25
N ASN A 101 -2.71 1.37 -13.87
CA ASN A 101 -2.74 2.82 -14.12
C ASN A 101 -3.10 3.61 -12.86
N VAL A 102 -2.49 3.22 -11.74
CA VAL A 102 -2.83 3.81 -10.45
C VAL A 102 -2.23 5.20 -10.36
N GLU A 103 -3.09 6.20 -10.21
CA GLU A 103 -2.71 7.57 -9.89
C GLU A 103 -3.10 7.82 -8.44
N ALA A 104 -2.13 8.18 -7.60
CA ALA A 104 -2.42 8.42 -6.20
C ALA A 104 -1.48 9.48 -5.62
N GLY A 105 -2.05 10.40 -4.86
CA GLY A 105 -1.35 11.53 -4.25
C GLY A 105 -2.34 12.59 -3.76
N ASN A 106 -1.89 13.48 -2.88
CA ASN A 106 -2.70 14.61 -2.38
C ASN A 106 -4.07 14.21 -1.78
N GLY A 107 -4.16 13.03 -1.16
CA GLY A 107 -5.41 12.53 -0.58
C GLY A 107 -6.44 12.10 -1.62
N THR A 108 -6.04 11.83 -2.86
CA THR A 108 -6.90 11.21 -3.87
C THR A 108 -6.21 9.98 -4.47
N PHE A 109 -7.01 9.04 -4.96
CA PHE A 109 -6.50 8.01 -5.86
C PHE A 109 -7.53 7.60 -6.91
N SER A 110 -7.03 7.12 -8.04
CA SER A 110 -7.78 6.47 -9.10
C SER A 110 -7.01 5.27 -9.65
N ALA A 111 -7.74 4.29 -10.19
CA ALA A 111 -7.14 3.16 -10.89
C ALA A 111 -8.15 2.47 -11.81
N ASP A 112 -7.61 1.76 -12.81
CA ASP A 112 -8.37 0.86 -13.66
C ASP A 112 -8.42 -0.54 -13.04
N VAL A 113 -9.58 -1.19 -13.09
CA VAL A 113 -9.88 -2.46 -12.44
C VAL A 113 -9.88 -3.59 -13.47
N TYR A 114 -9.01 -4.58 -13.27
CA TYR A 114 -8.83 -5.70 -14.19
C TYR A 114 -9.18 -7.05 -13.54
N ARG A 115 -9.89 -7.90 -14.30
CA ARG A 115 -10.12 -9.32 -13.98
C ARG A 115 -9.54 -10.16 -15.12
N ASN A 116 -8.59 -11.05 -14.82
CA ASN A 116 -7.90 -11.87 -15.85
C ASN A 116 -7.34 -11.05 -17.02
N ASP A 117 -6.72 -9.90 -16.72
CA ASP A 117 -6.15 -8.95 -17.70
C ASP A 117 -7.17 -8.32 -18.68
N THR A 118 -8.47 -8.52 -18.46
CA THR A 118 -9.55 -7.74 -19.09
C THR A 118 -9.92 -6.56 -18.20
N ASP A 119 -10.07 -5.38 -18.80
CA ASP A 119 -10.60 -4.19 -18.13
C ASP A 119 -12.09 -4.41 -17.84
N VAL A 120 -12.47 -4.28 -16.56
CA VAL A 120 -13.84 -4.48 -16.09
C VAL A 120 -14.41 -3.26 -15.38
N GLY A 121 -13.66 -2.15 -15.30
CA GLY A 121 -14.12 -0.91 -14.70
C GLY A 121 -13.04 -0.09 -14.02
N SER A 122 -13.42 0.74 -13.05
CA SER A 122 -12.52 1.74 -12.47
C SER A 122 -12.89 2.05 -11.02
N ILE A 123 -11.93 2.60 -10.29
CA ILE A 123 -12.09 3.06 -8.90
C ILE A 123 -11.54 4.47 -8.77
N ASN A 124 -12.24 5.33 -8.03
CA ASN A 124 -11.74 6.61 -7.57
C ASN A 124 -12.12 6.83 -6.10
N ALA A 125 -11.28 7.48 -5.32
CA ALA A 125 -11.63 7.87 -3.96
C ALA A 125 -10.75 8.99 -3.41
N ASN A 126 -11.30 9.66 -2.40
CA ASN A 126 -10.68 10.76 -1.67
C ASN A 126 -10.52 10.38 -0.20
N LEU A 127 -9.40 10.76 0.40
CA LEU A 127 -9.11 10.59 1.81
C LEU A 127 -9.84 11.68 2.61
N ILE A 128 -10.63 11.25 3.58
CA ILE A 128 -11.33 12.14 4.51
C ILE A 128 -11.01 11.70 5.93
N GLU A 129 -10.50 12.64 6.73
CA GLU A 129 -10.31 12.43 8.16
C GLU A 129 -11.66 12.57 8.90
N ARG A 130 -12.03 11.54 9.67
CA ARG A 130 -13.22 11.52 10.52
C ARG A 130 -12.87 10.98 11.89
N GLU A 131 -13.02 11.80 12.92
CA GLU A 131 -12.73 11.41 14.31
C GLU A 131 -11.31 10.85 14.52
N GLY A 132 -10.32 11.44 13.84
CA GLY A 132 -8.92 10.99 13.89
C GLY A 132 -8.67 9.66 13.17
N LYS A 133 -9.58 9.27 12.26
CA LYS A 133 -9.42 8.11 11.39
C LYS A 133 -9.46 8.52 9.94
N ASP A 134 -8.55 7.95 9.16
CA ASP A 134 -8.49 8.11 7.73
C ASP A 134 -9.47 7.17 7.02
N VAL A 135 -10.41 7.75 6.27
CA VAL A 135 -11.41 7.02 5.50
C VAL A 135 -11.35 7.44 4.04
N TRP A 136 -11.08 6.48 3.16
CA TRP A 136 -11.18 6.68 1.71
C TRP A 136 -12.63 6.54 1.27
N ILE A 137 -13.18 7.59 0.65
CA ILE A 137 -14.57 7.65 0.17
C ILE A 137 -14.59 7.97 -1.31
N GLY A 138 -15.33 7.18 -2.09
CA GLY A 138 -15.47 7.41 -3.52
C GLY A 138 -16.35 6.39 -4.22
N GLU A 139 -16.01 6.09 -5.47
CA GLU A 139 -16.80 5.27 -6.37
C GLU A 139 -15.99 4.12 -6.97
N LEU A 140 -16.63 2.95 -7.05
CA LEU A 140 -16.12 1.76 -7.73
C LEU A 140 -17.13 1.31 -8.77
N THR A 141 -16.71 1.25 -10.03
CA THR A 141 -17.51 0.70 -11.13
C THR A 141 -16.92 -0.64 -11.57
N ILE A 142 -17.72 -1.71 -11.58
CA ILE A 142 -17.33 -3.03 -12.07
C ILE A 142 -18.51 -3.65 -12.84
N ASP A 143 -18.27 -4.14 -14.05
CA ASP A 143 -19.28 -4.85 -14.86
C ASP A 143 -20.60 -4.03 -14.97
N ASP A 144 -20.49 -2.74 -15.30
CA ASP A 144 -21.59 -1.75 -15.39
C ASP A 144 -22.37 -1.47 -14.08
N LYS A 145 -21.87 -1.95 -12.92
CA LYS A 145 -22.43 -1.65 -11.61
C LYS A 145 -21.57 -0.66 -10.86
N THR A 146 -22.21 0.33 -10.26
CA THR A 146 -21.55 1.40 -9.50
C THR A 146 -21.82 1.26 -8.00
N TYR A 147 -20.75 1.29 -7.23
CA TYR A 147 -20.74 1.19 -5.77
C TYR A 147 -20.14 2.43 -5.14
N ASN A 148 -20.77 2.95 -4.09
CA ASN A 148 -20.13 3.89 -3.17
C ASN A 148 -19.19 3.11 -2.25
N ILE A 149 -17.93 3.49 -2.18
CA ILE A 149 -16.93 2.83 -1.34
C ILE A 149 -16.58 3.67 -0.12
N TYR A 150 -16.36 2.97 1.00
CA TYR A 150 -15.90 3.53 2.26
C TYR A 150 -14.84 2.59 2.82
N VAL A 151 -13.56 2.95 2.67
CA VAL A 151 -12.43 2.10 3.06
C VAL A 151 -11.69 2.74 4.22
N PHE A 152 -11.63 2.01 5.34
CA PHE A 152 -10.84 2.41 6.49
C PHE A 152 -9.40 1.97 6.31
N GLU A 153 -8.49 2.91 6.53
CA GLU A 153 -7.06 2.65 6.55
C GLU A 153 -6.61 2.45 8.00
N PRO A 154 -6.30 1.21 8.44
CA PRO A 154 -5.88 0.99 9.81
C PRO A 154 -4.54 1.66 10.06
N HIS A 155 -4.45 2.41 11.15
CA HIS A 155 -3.19 3.00 11.60
C HIS A 155 -2.24 1.87 12.03
N ARG A 156 -1.30 1.52 11.15
CA ARG A 156 -0.26 0.53 11.47
C ARG A 156 0.96 1.25 12.01
N LYS A 157 1.37 0.87 13.23
CA LYS A 157 2.68 1.25 13.76
C LYS A 157 3.78 0.63 12.90
N MET A 158 4.75 1.43 12.47
CA MET A 158 5.94 0.92 11.81
C MET A 158 6.67 -0.07 12.74
N ASN A 159 7.09 -1.20 12.19
CA ASN A 159 7.91 -2.13 12.95
C ASN A 159 9.36 -1.62 13.04
N LYS A 160 10.16 -2.20 13.93
CA LYS A 160 11.56 -1.79 14.15
C LYS A 160 12.44 -1.80 12.89
N PHE A 161 12.25 -2.78 12.01
CA PHE A 161 13.04 -2.91 10.79
C PHE A 161 12.66 -1.85 9.76
N GLU A 162 11.37 -1.49 9.70
CA GLU A 162 10.89 -0.38 8.86
C GLU A 162 11.44 0.96 9.34
N ILE A 163 11.40 1.21 10.66
CA ILE A 163 11.98 2.44 11.26
C ILE A 163 13.46 2.53 10.91
N ARG A 164 14.20 1.44 11.11
CA ARG A 164 15.61 1.32 10.77
C ARG A 164 15.89 1.69 9.32
N ASP A 165 15.22 1.05 8.38
CA ASP A 165 15.47 1.23 6.95
C ASP A 165 15.13 2.68 6.53
N LYS A 166 14.06 3.27 7.09
CA LYS A 166 13.64 4.64 6.79
C LYS A 166 14.61 5.69 7.36
N VAL A 167 15.07 5.51 8.61
CA VAL A 167 16.07 6.39 9.22
C VAL A 167 17.41 6.29 8.49
N SER A 168 17.87 5.07 8.17
CA SER A 168 19.09 4.87 7.37
C SER A 168 19.00 5.57 6.02
N ASN A 169 17.87 5.43 5.30
CA ASN A 169 17.69 6.10 4.01
C ASN A 169 17.66 7.63 4.14
N TYR A 170 17.00 8.17 5.17
CA TYR A 170 16.98 9.60 5.45
C TYR A 170 18.40 10.15 5.70
N CYS A 171 19.15 9.50 6.59
CA CYS A 171 20.48 9.98 6.96
C CYS A 171 21.55 9.78 5.88
N ARG A 172 21.39 8.81 4.98
CA ARG A 172 22.23 8.73 3.77
C ARG A 172 22.03 9.92 2.85
N ALA A 173 20.82 10.46 2.79
CA ALA A 173 20.49 11.62 1.96
C ALA A 173 20.80 12.97 2.64
N HIS A 174 20.89 13.01 3.98
CA HIS A 174 21.08 14.22 4.78
C HIS A 174 22.24 14.07 5.77
N HIS A 175 23.38 13.54 5.30
CA HIS A 175 24.53 13.19 6.13
C HIS A 175 25.14 14.38 6.91
N GLU A 176 24.92 15.60 6.42
CA GLU A 176 25.37 16.87 6.99
C GLU A 176 24.53 17.34 8.19
N GLU A 177 23.33 16.78 8.40
CA GLU A 177 22.52 17.12 9.56
C GLU A 177 23.15 16.58 10.84
N ALA A 178 23.19 17.40 11.90
CA ALA A 178 23.75 17.00 13.19
C ALA A 178 23.12 15.70 13.74
N ASN A 179 21.83 15.49 13.46
CA ASN A 179 21.06 14.31 13.87
C ASN A 179 21.41 13.05 13.05
N CYS A 180 22.08 13.19 11.90
CA CYS A 180 22.53 12.11 11.04
C CYS A 180 24.03 11.82 11.15
N SER A 181 24.71 12.46 12.10
CA SER A 181 26.14 12.26 12.34
C SER A 181 26.45 10.97 13.11
N GLY A 182 27.60 10.36 12.81
CA GLY A 182 28.11 9.18 13.51
C GLY A 182 27.41 7.87 13.09
N LYS A 183 27.30 6.94 14.04
CA LYS A 183 26.70 5.61 13.86
C LYS A 183 25.19 5.60 14.21
N ILE A 184 24.47 6.67 13.88
CA ILE A 184 23.07 6.82 14.31
C ILE A 184 22.14 5.83 13.60
N ASP A 185 22.47 5.45 12.36
CA ASP A 185 21.82 4.36 11.65
C ASP A 185 22.00 3.04 12.42
N GLU A 186 23.23 2.66 12.75
CA GLU A 186 23.58 1.48 13.59
C GLU A 186 22.87 1.52 14.96
N TYR A 187 22.81 2.70 15.57
CA TYR A 187 22.13 2.92 16.85
C TYR A 187 20.62 2.69 16.73
N CYS A 188 19.98 3.25 15.70
CA CYS A 188 18.55 3.10 15.44
C CYS A 188 18.18 1.70 14.95
N GLU A 189 19.12 0.91 14.38
CA GLU A 189 18.89 -0.51 14.12
C GLU A 189 18.60 -1.28 15.42
N ASN A 190 19.35 -0.95 16.48
CA ASN A 190 19.29 -1.63 17.77
C ASN A 190 18.30 -0.97 18.73
N ASN A 191 17.95 0.30 18.52
CA ASN A 191 17.12 1.12 19.42
C ASN A 191 16.01 1.87 18.65
N PRO A 192 15.15 1.16 17.90
CA PRO A 192 14.15 1.75 16.99
C PRO A 192 13.10 2.62 17.70
N THR A 193 12.89 2.40 19.00
CA THR A 193 11.93 3.14 19.82
C THR A 193 12.56 4.30 20.59
N ASP A 194 13.87 4.53 20.45
CA ASP A 194 14.53 5.68 21.07
C ASP A 194 13.97 6.99 20.49
N GLN A 195 13.84 8.01 21.35
CA GLN A 195 13.25 9.29 20.97
C GLN A 195 13.99 9.97 19.81
N ARG A 196 15.30 9.75 19.68
CA ARG A 196 16.09 10.29 18.56
C ARG A 196 15.70 9.64 17.23
N CYS A 197 15.53 8.32 17.22
CA CYS A 197 15.12 7.57 16.03
C CYS A 197 13.69 7.93 15.61
N ILE A 198 12.80 8.11 16.60
CA ILE A 198 11.44 8.60 16.36
C ILE A 198 11.45 10.02 15.79
N ALA A 199 12.32 10.91 16.29
CA ALA A 199 12.45 12.27 15.77
C ALA A 199 12.96 12.29 14.31
N LEU A 200 13.96 11.46 13.98
CA LEU A 200 14.43 11.29 12.61
C LEU A 200 13.35 10.73 11.69
N LEU A 201 12.58 9.74 12.18
CA LEU A 201 11.44 9.21 11.44
C LEU A 201 10.37 10.27 11.18
N LYS A 202 10.08 11.12 12.17
CA LYS A 202 9.16 12.26 11.99
C LYS A 202 9.66 13.22 10.91
N ASN A 203 10.95 13.51 10.87
CA ASN A 203 11.53 14.35 9.82
C ASN A 203 11.44 13.69 8.44
N PHE A 204 11.72 12.39 8.35
CA PHE A 204 11.46 11.63 7.14
C PHE A 204 9.99 11.78 6.69
N CYS A 205 9.04 11.61 7.60
CA CYS A 205 7.62 11.65 7.27
C CYS A 205 7.10 13.02 6.83
N LYS A 206 7.72 14.14 7.24
CA LYS A 206 7.32 15.50 6.80
C LYS A 206 7.27 15.64 5.27
N ASN A 207 8.16 14.96 4.57
CA ASN A 207 8.27 15.01 3.11
C ASN A 207 7.77 13.72 2.42
N ASN A 208 7.16 12.80 3.17
CA ASN A 208 6.75 11.48 2.68
C ASN A 208 5.33 11.12 3.14
N LEU A 209 4.40 12.10 3.11
CA LEU A 209 3.00 11.91 3.51
C LEU A 209 2.23 10.94 2.60
N ASP A 210 2.77 10.66 1.42
CA ASP A 210 2.27 9.62 0.50
C ASP A 210 2.50 8.18 1.03
N ASP A 211 3.38 7.99 2.01
CA ASP A 211 3.56 6.70 2.68
C ASP A 211 2.48 6.57 3.76
N VAL A 212 1.61 5.55 3.68
CA VAL A 212 0.54 5.33 4.68
C VAL A 212 1.07 5.33 6.11
N ARG A 213 2.31 4.86 6.29
CA ARG A 213 2.93 4.76 7.62
C ARG A 213 3.29 6.13 8.21
N CYS A 214 3.33 7.17 7.39
CA CYS A 214 3.64 8.55 7.78
C CYS A 214 2.38 9.40 8.03
N ARG A 215 1.17 8.89 7.77
CA ARG A 215 -0.11 9.60 7.98
C ARG A 215 -0.68 9.40 9.41
N ALA A 216 0.15 9.50 10.44
CA ALA A 216 -0.24 9.18 11.83
C ALA A 216 -0.07 10.34 12.82
#